data_AF-A0A251TNC9-F1
#
_entry.id   AF-A0A251TNC9-F1
#
_cell.length_a   1.000
_cell.length_b   1.000
_cell.length_c   1.000
_cell.angle_alpha   90.00
_cell.angle_beta   90.00
_cell.angle_gamma   90.00
#
_symmetry.space_group_name_H-M   'P 1'
#
loop_
_entity.id
_entity.type
_entity.pdbx_description
1 polymer ?
#
loop_
_entity_poly.entity_id
_entity_poly.type
_entity_poly.pdbx_seq_one_letter_code
_entity_poly.pdbx_strand_id
1 'polypeptide(L)'
;MHVKMQIMYKSLWSALCEGGELLDRILSIGGRYTEADAKLIIVQILSVVAFCHLQGVVHRDLKPENFLFMSKSEDVDMKLIDFGLSDFIRPEERLNDIVGSAYYVAPEVLHRSYSLEADIWISNKYIEILRMKYIEILRI
;
A
#
# COMPACT_ATOMS: atom_id res chain seq x y z
N MET A 1 -22.54 10.43 11.16
CA MET A 1 -22.95 9.88 9.84
C MET A 1 -21.96 10.42 8.82
N HIS A 2 -21.06 9.59 8.29
CA HIS A 2 -19.98 9.85 7.29
C HIS A 2 -18.60 9.23 7.60
N VAL A 3 -18.53 8.27 8.54
CA VAL A 3 -17.49 7.23 8.51
C VAL A 3 -18.18 5.86 8.54
N LYS A 4 -19.23 5.70 7.73
CA LYS A 4 -19.53 4.37 7.20
C LYS A 4 -18.41 4.12 6.20
N MET A 5 -17.32 3.60 6.74
CA MET A 5 -16.26 2.89 6.05
C MET A 5 -16.97 1.93 5.09
N GLN A 6 -17.22 2.41 3.87
CA GLN A 6 -17.71 1.57 2.79
C GLN A 6 -16.54 0.65 2.50
N ILE A 7 -16.52 -0.49 3.18
CA ILE A 7 -15.88 -1.70 2.69
C ILE A 7 -16.58 -1.99 1.37
N MET A 8 -16.14 -1.31 0.31
CA MET A 8 -16.43 -1.71 -1.05
C MET A 8 -15.48 -2.84 -1.34
N TYR A 9 -16.04 -4.01 -1.62
CA TYR A 9 -15.31 -5.19 -2.03
C TYR A 9 -14.28 -4.82 -3.10
N LYS A 10 -13.06 -5.36 -2.98
CA LYS A 10 -11.95 -5.18 -3.93
C LYS A 10 -12.43 -5.23 -5.39
N SER A 11 -13.32 -6.16 -5.70
CA SER A 11 -13.92 -6.33 -7.04
C SER A 11 -14.67 -5.10 -7.58
N LEU A 12 -15.32 -4.32 -6.72
CA LEU A 12 -16.05 -3.12 -7.14
C LEU A 12 -15.10 -1.97 -7.45
N TRP A 13 -14.05 -1.79 -6.64
CA TRP A 13 -13.04 -0.76 -6.88
C TRP A 13 -12.14 -1.09 -8.07
N SER A 14 -11.72 -2.35 -8.22
CA SER A 14 -10.97 -2.79 -9.41
C SER A 14 -11.75 -2.55 -10.72
N ALA A 15 -13.08 -2.60 -10.69
CA ALA A 15 -13.92 -2.29 -11.85
C ALA A 15 -14.11 -0.78 -12.11
N LEU A 16 -13.89 0.07 -11.11
CA LEU A 16 -14.07 1.54 -11.19
C LEU A 16 -12.74 2.30 -11.41
N CYS A 17 -11.62 1.72 -10.98
CA CYS A 17 -10.29 2.30 -11.16
C CYS A 17 -9.70 1.89 -12.52
N GLU A 18 -9.84 2.76 -13.51
CA GLU A 18 -9.34 2.50 -14.87
C GLU A 18 -7.81 2.49 -14.99
N GLY A 19 -7.10 3.00 -13.97
CA GLY A 19 -5.64 3.09 -13.91
C GLY A 19 -4.94 1.80 -13.52
N GLY A 20 -5.69 0.78 -13.09
CA GLY A 20 -5.15 -0.53 -12.73
C GLY A 20 -4.36 -0.54 -11.42
N GLU A 21 -3.72 -1.69 -11.15
CA GLU A 21 -2.93 -1.93 -9.95
C GLU A 21 -1.54 -1.29 -10.04
N LEU A 22 -0.92 -1.06 -8.88
CA LEU A 22 0.42 -0.49 -8.80
C LEU A 22 1.45 -1.28 -9.62
N LEU A 23 1.41 -2.61 -9.53
CA LEU A 23 2.36 -3.47 -10.23
C LEU A 23 2.18 -3.39 -11.75
N ASP A 24 0.94 -3.39 -12.24
CA ASP A 24 0.63 -3.25 -13.66
C ASP A 24 1.15 -1.92 -14.20
N ARG A 25 1.00 -0.84 -13.43
CA ARG A 25 1.51 0.47 -13.82
C ARG A 25 3.03 0.47 -13.93
N ILE A 26 3.74 -0.10 -12.95
CA ILE A 26 5.21 -0.23 -12.99
C ILE A 26 5.65 -1.05 -14.20
N LEU A 27 4.98 -2.18 -14.49
CA LEU A 27 5.31 -3.03 -15.63
C LEU A 27 5.00 -2.36 -16.97
N SER A 28 3.96 -1.52 -17.03
CA SER A 28 3.54 -0.82 -18.25
C SER A 28 4.53 0.25 -18.74
N ILE A 29 5.35 0.81 -17.83
CA ILE A 29 6.42 1.76 -18.16
C ILE A 29 7.53 1.12 -19.01
N GLY A 30 7.62 -0.21 -19.03
CA GLY A 30 8.64 -0.95 -19.78
C GLY A 30 10.05 -0.72 -19.22
N GLY A 31 11.09 -1.13 -19.96
CA GLY A 31 12.51 -1.07 -19.54
C GLY A 31 13.09 0.34 -19.27
N ARG A 32 12.26 1.37 -19.10
CA ARG A 32 12.62 2.76 -18.83
C ARG A 32 12.23 3.24 -17.42
N TYR A 33 11.93 2.33 -16.50
CA TYR A 33 11.61 2.71 -15.12
C TYR A 33 12.82 3.34 -14.42
N THR A 34 12.74 4.64 -14.12
CA THR A 34 13.83 5.43 -13.53
C THR A 34 13.71 5.55 -12.01
N GLU A 35 14.78 6.01 -11.35
CA GLU A 35 14.74 6.37 -9.93
C GLU A 35 13.72 7.49 -9.67
N ALA A 36 13.52 8.41 -10.63
CA ALA A 36 12.53 9.47 -10.52
C ALA A 36 11.10 8.89 -10.50
N ASP A 37 10.82 7.89 -11.33
CA ASP A 37 9.53 7.19 -11.34
C ASP A 37 9.30 6.43 -10.03
N ALA A 38 10.32 5.74 -9.54
CA ALA A 38 10.28 5.06 -8.24
C ALA A 38 9.99 6.03 -7.09
N LYS A 39 10.63 7.20 -7.09
CA LYS A 39 10.40 8.24 -6.09
C LYS A 39 8.95 8.72 -6.10
N LEU A 40 8.37 8.96 -7.27
CA LEU A 40 6.96 9.40 -7.39
C LEU A 40 5.99 8.38 -6.79
N ILE A 41 6.20 7.10 -7.07
CA ILE A 41 5.40 6.01 -6.51
C ILE A 41 5.55 5.92 -5.00
N ILE A 42 6.79 5.96 -4.49
CA ILE A 42 7.08 5.87 -3.05
C ILE A 42 6.42 7.02 -2.29
N VAL A 43 6.48 8.24 -2.82
CA VAL A 43 5.83 9.41 -2.20
C VAL A 43 4.32 9.20 -2.09
N GLN A 44 3.68 8.63 -3.13
CA GLN A 44 2.24 8.36 -3.09
C GLN A 44 1.86 7.26 -2.08
N ILE A 45 2.62 6.17 -2.02
CA ILE A 45 2.42 5.09 -1.01
C ILE A 45 2.53 5.67 0.40
N LEU A 46 3.62 6.39 0.68
CA LEU A 46 3.84 6.97 2.01
C LEU A 46 2.77 8.01 2.36
N SER A 47 2.32 8.81 1.38
CA SER A 47 1.27 9.80 1.57
C SER A 47 -0.07 9.15 1.96
N VAL A 48 -0.49 8.10 1.24
CA VAL A 48 -1.77 7.44 1.52
C VAL A 48 -1.75 6.68 2.85
N VAL A 49 -0.62 6.06 3.20
CA VAL A 49 -0.44 5.38 4.50
C VAL A 49 -0.42 6.39 5.64
N ALA A 50 0.34 7.48 5.50
CA ALA A 50 0.36 8.55 6.49
C ALA A 50 -1.02 9.16 6.72
N PHE A 51 -1.81 9.32 5.65
CA PHE A 51 -3.20 9.76 5.77
C PHE A 51 -4.04 8.82 6.64
N CYS A 52 -3.96 7.49 6.43
CA CYS A 52 -4.65 6.51 7.27
C CYS A 52 -4.20 6.61 8.74
N HIS A 53 -2.90 6.70 8.97
CA HIS A 53 -2.32 6.76 10.32
C HIS A 53 -2.75 8.02 11.08
N LEU A 54 -2.83 9.17 10.40
CA LEU A 54 -3.36 10.41 10.97
C LEU A 54 -4.82 10.32 11.39
N GLN A 55 -5.60 9.39 10.81
CA GLN A 55 -6.97 9.08 11.23
C GLN A 55 -7.04 7.97 12.28
N GLY A 56 -5.91 7.46 12.76
CA GLY A 56 -5.83 6.34 13.70
C GLY A 56 -6.18 5.00 13.07
N VAL A 57 -6.04 4.85 11.75
CA VAL A 57 -6.32 3.59 11.03
C VAL A 57 -5.01 2.89 10.70
N VAL A 58 -4.90 1.62 11.09
CA VAL A 58 -3.85 0.69 10.62
C VAL A 58 -4.43 -0.25 9.57
N HIS A 59 -3.78 -0.37 8.42
CA HIS A 59 -4.31 -1.15 7.30
C HIS A 59 -4.06 -2.65 7.45
N ARG A 60 -2.87 -3.05 7.94
CA ARG A 60 -2.46 -4.45 8.22
C ARG A 60 -2.31 -5.39 7.01
N ASP A 61 -2.75 -4.99 5.82
CA ASP A 61 -2.57 -5.75 4.57
C ASP A 61 -2.14 -4.87 3.39
N LEU A 62 -1.09 -4.06 3.55
CA LEU A 62 -0.56 -3.25 2.47
C LEU A 62 0.10 -4.12 1.39
N LYS A 63 -0.44 -4.13 0.17
CA LYS A 63 0.09 -4.88 -0.97
C LYS A 63 -0.11 -4.21 -2.31
N PRO A 64 0.74 -4.46 -3.34
CA PRO A 64 0.64 -3.76 -4.61
C PRO A 64 -0.76 -3.84 -5.22
N GLU A 65 -1.44 -4.97 -5.00
CA GLU A 65 -2.80 -5.26 -5.46
C GLU A 65 -3.88 -4.46 -4.70
N ASN A 66 -3.49 -3.78 -3.62
CA ASN A 66 -4.35 -2.91 -2.82
C ASN A 66 -4.06 -1.42 -3.08
N PHE A 67 -3.09 -1.08 -3.93
CA PHE A 67 -2.86 0.28 -4.41
C PHE A 67 -3.38 0.41 -5.84
N LEU A 68 -4.41 1.23 -6.02
CA LEU A 68 -5.04 1.47 -7.31
C LEU A 68 -4.86 2.91 -7.78
N PHE A 69 -4.79 3.11 -9.09
CA PHE A 69 -4.85 4.42 -9.71
C PHE A 69 -6.23 4.69 -10.28
N MET A 70 -6.75 5.90 -10.06
CA MET A 70 -8.10 6.27 -10.50
C MET A 70 -8.24 6.29 -12.03
N SER A 71 -7.16 6.55 -12.77
CA SER A 71 -7.12 6.53 -14.23
C SER A 71 -5.70 6.29 -14.73
N LYS A 72 -5.56 6.12 -16.05
CA LYS A 72 -4.28 5.86 -16.73
C LYS A 72 -3.39 7.10 -16.90
N SER A 73 -3.88 8.28 -16.58
CA SER A 73 -3.11 9.52 -16.73
C SER A 73 -1.93 9.56 -15.76
N GLU A 74 -0.80 10.14 -16.20
CA GLU A 74 0.45 10.17 -15.44
C GLU A 74 0.33 10.85 -14.07
N ASP A 75 -0.49 11.91 -13.97
CA ASP A 75 -0.63 12.75 -12.76
C ASP A 75 -1.75 12.33 -11.78
N VAL A 76 -2.13 11.05 -11.77
CA VAL A 76 -3.32 10.60 -11.02
C VAL A 76 -2.99 10.10 -9.62
N ASP A 77 -3.79 10.54 -8.66
CA ASP A 77 -3.75 10.09 -7.27
C ASP A 77 -3.90 8.57 -7.12
N MET A 78 -2.98 7.97 -6.37
CA MET A 78 -3.09 6.63 -5.81
C MET A 78 -4.16 6.57 -4.72
N LYS A 79 -4.92 5.47 -4.70
CA LYS A 79 -5.85 5.10 -3.64
C LYS A 79 -5.44 3.78 -3.01
N LEU A 80 -5.56 3.71 -1.70
CA LEU A 80 -5.47 2.46 -0.95
C LEU A 80 -6.87 1.85 -0.85
N ILE A 81 -6.99 0.57 -1.13
CA ILE A 81 -8.23 -0.19 -1.06
C ILE A 81 -8.08 -1.40 -0.14
N ASP A 82 -9.20 -2.08 0.10
CA ASP A 82 -9.28 -3.33 0.85
C ASP A 82 -8.91 -3.21 2.34
N PHE A 83 -9.71 -2.42 3.05
CA PHE A 83 -9.66 -2.24 4.51
C PHE A 83 -10.25 -3.43 5.29
N GLY A 84 -10.44 -4.60 4.66
CA GLY A 84 -11.07 -5.77 5.30
C GLY A 84 -10.29 -6.32 6.50
N LEU A 85 -8.98 -6.05 6.55
CA LEU A 85 -8.11 -6.36 7.68
C LEU A 85 -7.71 -5.11 8.47
N SER A 86 -8.23 -3.93 8.19
CA SER A 86 -7.83 -2.71 8.92
C SER A 86 -8.38 -2.67 10.35
N ASP A 87 -7.82 -1.80 11.21
CA ASP A 87 -8.39 -1.48 12.52
C ASP A 87 -8.20 -0.01 12.90
N PHE A 88 -8.98 0.42 13.89
CA PHE A 88 -8.74 1.69 14.57
C PHE A 88 -7.87 1.47 15.79
N ILE A 89 -6.88 2.34 15.97
CA ILE A 89 -5.95 2.26 17.10
C ILE A 89 -5.87 3.60 17.81
N ARG A 90 -5.90 3.56 19.14
CA ARG A 90 -5.63 4.72 19.99
C ARG A 90 -4.13 4.86 20.26
N PRO A 91 -3.67 6.04 20.68
CA PRO A 91 -2.32 6.17 21.24
C PRO A 91 -2.09 5.11 22.33
N GLU A 92 -0.93 4.46 22.29
CA GLU A 92 -0.50 3.39 23.22
C GLU A 92 -1.24 2.04 23.10
N GLU A 93 -2.31 1.96 22.30
CA GLU A 93 -2.98 0.69 22.03
C GLU A 93 -2.11 -0.20 21.13
N ARG A 94 -2.15 -1.51 21.39
CA ARG A 94 -1.44 -2.53 20.62
C ARG A 94 -2.39 -3.66 20.25
N LEU A 95 -2.30 -4.11 19.01
CA LEU A 95 -3.07 -5.21 18.46
C LEU A 95 -2.34 -6.54 18.69
N ASN A 96 -3.12 -7.62 18.81
CA ASN A 96 -2.63 -8.96 19.14
C ASN A 96 -3.01 -10.06 18.14
N ASP A 97 -3.79 -9.71 17.11
CA ASP A 97 -4.15 -10.63 16.04
C ASP A 97 -3.01 -10.79 15.03
N ILE A 98 -2.81 -12.02 14.55
CA ILE A 98 -1.88 -12.30 13.44
C ILE A 98 -2.67 -12.22 12.14
N VAL A 99 -2.49 -11.14 11.40
CA VAL A 99 -3.18 -10.86 10.13
C VAL A 99 -2.20 -10.35 9.07
N GLY A 100 -2.65 -10.32 7.82
CA GLY A 100 -1.88 -9.83 6.67
C GLY A 100 -1.40 -10.95 5.74
N SER A 101 -1.01 -10.55 4.54
CA SER A 101 -0.52 -11.46 3.50
C SER A 101 0.88 -12.00 3.84
N ALA A 102 1.08 -13.32 3.79
CA ALA A 102 2.27 -14.02 4.29
C ALA A 102 3.62 -13.43 3.88
N TYR A 103 3.75 -12.92 2.66
CA TYR A 103 4.99 -12.30 2.18
C TYR A 103 5.29 -10.95 2.82
N TYR A 104 4.30 -10.24 3.35
CA TYR A 104 4.43 -8.85 3.81
C TYR A 104 4.31 -8.69 5.33
N VAL A 105 3.85 -9.72 6.05
CA VAL A 105 3.63 -9.64 7.51
C VAL A 105 4.88 -9.15 8.24
N ALA A 106 4.70 -8.13 9.09
CA ALA A 106 5.76 -7.57 9.91
C ALA A 106 6.11 -8.50 11.09
N PRO A 107 7.38 -8.58 11.52
CA PRO A 107 7.77 -9.46 12.61
C PRO A 107 7.03 -9.14 13.91
N GLU A 108 6.75 -7.88 14.23
CA GLU A 108 5.97 -7.46 15.39
C GLU A 108 4.51 -7.95 15.36
N VAL A 109 3.93 -8.16 14.18
CA VAL A 109 2.61 -8.79 14.01
C VAL A 109 2.67 -10.25 14.44
N LEU A 110 3.76 -10.97 14.10
CA LEU A 110 3.97 -12.35 14.56
C LEU A 110 4.17 -12.43 16.08
N HIS A 111 4.73 -11.38 16.69
CA HIS A 111 4.84 -11.23 18.14
C HIS A 111 3.56 -10.74 18.82
N ARG A 112 2.47 -10.52 18.07
CA ARG A 112 1.15 -10.12 18.60
C ARG A 112 1.19 -8.85 19.45
N SER A 113 2.06 -7.93 19.06
CA SER A 113 2.23 -6.67 19.77
C SER A 113 2.71 -5.64 18.77
N TYR A 114 1.78 -4.94 18.15
CA TYR A 114 2.05 -3.96 17.09
C TYR A 114 1.00 -2.85 17.08
N SER A 115 1.36 -1.73 16.47
CA SER A 115 0.45 -0.61 16.18
C SER A 115 0.70 -0.14 14.73
N LEU A 116 0.71 1.16 14.48
CA LEU A 116 0.94 1.77 13.17
C LEU A 116 2.27 1.34 12.52
N GLU A 117 3.27 0.94 13.31
CA GLU A 117 4.58 0.48 12.83
C GLU A 117 4.50 -0.72 11.88
N ALA A 118 3.46 -1.55 11.98
CA ALA A 118 3.26 -2.69 11.09
C ALA A 118 3.10 -2.26 9.62
N ASP A 119 2.39 -1.17 9.35
CA ASP A 119 2.24 -0.62 8.00
C ASP A 119 3.53 0.05 7.51
N ILE A 120 4.34 0.59 8.43
CA ILE A 120 5.65 1.20 8.11
C ILE A 120 6.63 0.12 7.66
N TRP A 121 6.65 -1.04 8.33
CA TRP A 121 7.43 -2.20 7.89
C TRP A 121 7.12 -2.57 6.45
N ILE A 122 5.83 -2.71 6.14
CA ILE A 122 5.39 -3.13 4.81
C ILE A 122 5.74 -2.06 3.76
N SER A 123 5.55 -0.78 4.10
CA SER A 123 5.93 0.34 3.22
C SER A 123 7.43 0.35 2.90
N ASN A 124 8.29 0.09 3.88
CA ASN A 124 9.74 -0.03 3.69
C ASN A 124 10.10 -1.21 2.78
N LYS A 125 9.39 -2.33 2.91
CA LYS A 125 9.57 -3.49 2.03
C LYS A 125 9.27 -3.14 0.56
N TYR A 126 8.26 -2.30 0.29
CA TYR A 126 8.02 -1.80 -1.07
C TYR A 126 9.13 -0.91 -1.60
N ILE A 127 9.63 -0.01 -0.76
CA ILE A 127 10.76 0.86 -1.14
C ILE A 127 11.97 0.00 -1.55
N GLU A 128 12.24 -1.08 -0.82
CA GLU A 128 13.31 -2.02 -1.16
C GLU A 128 13.04 -2.76 -2.48
N ILE A 129 11.84 -3.29 -2.69
CA ILE A 129 11.46 -3.99 -3.93
C ILE A 129 11.56 -3.06 -5.15
N LEU A 130 11.07 -1.82 -5.04
CA LEU A 130 11.12 -0.84 -6.12
C LEU A 130 12.57 -0.45 -6.45
N ARG A 131 13.42 -0.32 -5.43
CA ARG A 131 14.86 -0.10 -5.60
C ARG A 131 15.56 -1.29 -6.27
N MET A 132 15.22 -2.52 -5.88
CA MET A 132 15.80 -3.73 -6.50
C MET A 132 15.37 -3.90 -7.96
N LYS A 133 14.08 -3.68 -8.27
CA LYS A 133 13.58 -3.74 -9.66
C LYS A 133 14.22 -2.68 -10.55
N TYR A 134 14.52 -1.48 -10.03
CA TYR A 134 15.32 -0.50 -10.76
C TYR A 134 16.71 -1.04 -11.16
N ILE A 135 17.40 -1.74 -10.24
CA ILE A 135 18.71 -2.33 -10.53
C ILE A 135 18.61 -3.47 -11.56
N GLU A 136 17.55 -4.29 -11.52
CA GLU A 136 17.35 -5.38 -12.47
C GLU A 136 16.92 -4.91 -13.87
N ILE A 137 16.06 -3.89 -13.96
CA ILE A 137 15.58 -3.34 -15.24
C ILE A 137 16.74 -2.73 -16.06
N LEU A 138 17.76 -2.17 -15.42
CA LEU A 138 18.96 -1.64 -16.09
C LEU A 138 19.98 -2.73 -16.52
N ARG A 139 19.77 -3.99 -16.15
CA ARG A 139 20.63 -5.13 -16.53
C ARG A 139 20.15 -5.88 -17.78
N ILE A 140 19.05 -5.44 -18.40
CA ILE A 140 18.47 -5.99 -19.64
C ILE A 140 18.69 -4.98 -20.77
#